data_AF-A0A534GIE4-F1
#
_entry.id   AF-A0A534GIE4-F1
#
_cell.length_a   1.000
_cell.length_b   1.000
_cell.length_c   1.000
_cell.angle_alpha   90.00
_cell.angle_beta   90.00
_cell.angle_gamma   90.00
#
_symmetry.space_group_name_H-M   'P 1'
#
loop_
_entity.id
_entity.type
_entity.pdbx_description
1 polymer ?
#
loop_
_entity_poly.entity_id
_entity_poly.type
_entity_poly.pdbx_seq_one_letter_code
_entity_poly.pdbx_strand_id
1 'polypeptide(L)'
;MMVDALSVALRALSFVALFQAAGISLFLVLFGRLVVASDPTLRRAATLSALVAMGVLVAEYVLEAARMSGDFSGLMDLTLQSQVMHSSTAAALAGRLLGLVLIILALRLRGPPVVPLSVAGILLLTGAFALTGHTATHPERWLLSLLLIAHLLVVMFWFGALVPLHVASSRESAAIAGEVTEAFSVIAIWVVPVLLVSGLILSVLLLKGFAGLRTTYGHLLLVKLAAFAALMGLGALNKWRLGPAVSRGDPRATAAFRRSLKSEYILIAGALSVTAILTSFYSPD
;
A
#
# COMPACT_ATOMS: atom_id res chain seq x y z
N MET A 1 14.30 -21.35 7.15
CA MET A 1 14.36 -20.29 8.19
C MET A 1 14.98 -18.98 7.68
N MET A 2 16.24 -18.95 7.23
CA MET A 2 16.86 -17.68 6.77
C MET A 2 16.26 -17.16 5.45
N VAL A 3 16.06 -18.05 4.47
CA VAL A 3 15.40 -17.73 3.19
C VAL A 3 13.98 -17.19 3.41
N ASP A 4 13.23 -17.85 4.29
CA ASP A 4 11.86 -17.48 4.67
C ASP A 4 11.77 -16.08 5.28
N ALA A 5 12.63 -15.78 6.25
CA ALA A 5 12.69 -14.48 6.91
C ALA A 5 13.04 -13.38 5.91
N LEU A 6 13.99 -13.63 5.01
CA LEU A 6 14.34 -12.69 3.95
C LEU A 6 13.17 -12.47 2.98
N SER A 7 12.49 -13.53 2.55
CA SER A 7 11.32 -13.44 1.67
C SER A 7 10.21 -12.58 2.27
N VAL A 8 9.91 -12.76 3.57
CA VAL A 8 8.93 -11.92 4.27
C VAL A 8 9.38 -10.47 4.41
N ALA A 9 10.65 -10.23 4.71
CA ALA A 9 11.20 -8.88 4.82
C ALA A 9 11.11 -8.13 3.49
N LEU A 10 11.47 -8.79 2.38
CA LEU A 10 11.32 -8.25 1.04
C LEU A 10 9.84 -7.96 0.74
N ARG A 11 8.94 -8.92 1.01
CA ARG A 11 7.49 -8.77 0.79
C ARG A 11 6.85 -7.62 1.56
N ALA A 12 7.27 -7.42 2.81
CA ALA A 12 6.84 -6.27 3.60
C ALA A 12 7.35 -4.96 2.98
N LEU A 13 8.62 -4.93 2.57
CA LEU A 13 9.23 -3.76 1.93
C LEU A 13 8.60 -3.45 0.57
N SER A 14 8.26 -4.45 -0.25
CA SER A 14 7.59 -4.22 -1.53
C SER A 14 6.20 -3.64 -1.32
N PHE A 15 5.41 -4.13 -0.37
CA PHE A 15 4.10 -3.52 -0.05
C PHE A 15 4.25 -2.06 0.33
N VAL A 16 5.19 -1.71 1.20
CA VAL A 16 5.44 -0.32 1.61
C VAL A 16 5.86 0.53 0.43
N ALA A 17 6.87 0.11 -0.34
CA ALA A 17 7.41 0.89 -1.45
C ALA A 17 6.41 1.05 -2.60
N LEU A 18 5.69 -0.01 -2.95
CA LEU A 18 4.73 -0.06 -4.03
C LEU A 18 3.50 0.80 -3.72
N PHE A 19 2.93 0.68 -2.52
CA PHE A 19 1.78 1.50 -2.13
C PHE A 19 2.15 2.96 -1.91
N GLN A 20 3.38 3.27 -1.49
CA GLN A 20 3.87 4.65 -1.47
C GLN A 20 4.04 5.24 -2.87
N ALA A 21 4.62 4.50 -3.81
CA ALA A 21 4.79 4.97 -5.18
C ALA A 21 3.44 5.29 -5.84
N ALA A 22 2.51 4.32 -5.80
CA ALA A 22 1.18 4.45 -6.37
C ALA A 22 0.35 5.53 -5.66
N GLY A 23 0.42 5.54 -4.33
CA GLY A 23 -0.35 6.46 -3.50
C GLY A 23 0.10 7.92 -3.58
N ILE A 24 1.41 8.21 -3.62
CA ILE A 24 1.89 9.58 -3.86
C ILE A 24 1.54 10.03 -5.29
N SER A 25 1.62 9.13 -6.29
CA SER A 25 1.19 9.43 -7.65
C SER A 25 -0.30 9.80 -7.69
N LEU A 26 -1.15 9.01 -7.04
CA LEU A 26 -2.58 9.30 -6.89
C LEU A 26 -2.82 10.63 -6.18
N PHE A 27 -2.08 10.93 -5.10
CA PHE A 27 -2.17 12.22 -4.41
C PHE A 27 -1.85 13.39 -5.34
N LEU A 28 -0.80 13.28 -6.16
CA LEU A 28 -0.44 14.34 -7.11
C LEU A 28 -1.48 14.52 -8.23
N VAL A 29 -2.15 13.44 -8.65
CA VAL A 29 -3.28 13.52 -9.59
C VAL A 29 -4.45 14.29 -8.98
N LEU A 30 -4.79 14.01 -7.71
CA LEU A 30 -5.94 14.62 -7.03
C LEU A 30 -5.67 16.05 -6.56
N PHE A 31 -4.49 16.31 -6.00
CA PHE A 31 -4.19 17.51 -5.24
C PHE A 31 -2.94 18.27 -5.71
N GLY A 32 -2.24 17.78 -6.75
CA GLY A 32 -0.96 18.36 -7.19
C GLY A 32 -1.03 19.82 -7.60
N ARG A 33 -2.22 20.33 -7.97
CA ARG A 33 -2.45 21.75 -8.28
C ARG A 33 -2.37 22.66 -7.04
N LEU A 34 -2.66 22.13 -5.86
CA LEU A 34 -2.61 22.87 -4.59
C LEU A 34 -1.19 22.94 -4.02
N VAL A 35 -0.42 21.86 -4.17
CA VAL A 35 0.88 21.67 -3.49
C VAL A 35 2.09 21.96 -4.37
N VAL A 36 2.13 23.15 -4.97
CA VAL A 36 3.13 23.54 -5.98
C VAL A 36 4.56 23.55 -5.41
N ALA A 37 4.77 24.05 -4.19
CA ALA A 37 6.10 24.10 -3.58
C ALA A 37 6.62 22.71 -3.18
N SER A 38 5.70 21.77 -2.94
CA SER A 38 6.00 20.39 -2.56
C SER A 38 6.21 19.46 -3.77
N ASP A 39 5.69 19.80 -4.95
CA ASP A 39 5.66 18.95 -6.15
C ASP A 39 7.03 18.29 -6.49
N PRO A 40 8.18 19.00 -6.52
CA PRO A 40 9.46 18.37 -6.83
C PRO A 40 9.87 17.32 -5.78
N THR A 41 9.58 17.58 -4.50
CA THR A 41 9.89 16.66 -3.40
C THR A 41 9.01 15.41 -3.50
N LEU A 42 7.73 15.58 -3.79
CA LEU A 42 6.77 14.48 -3.90
C LEU A 42 7.03 13.60 -5.12
N ARG A 43 7.33 14.19 -6.29
CA ARG A 43 7.71 13.43 -7.49
C ARG A 43 8.98 12.62 -7.27
N ARG A 44 9.97 13.20 -6.60
CA ARG A 44 11.20 12.49 -6.23
C ARG A 44 10.89 11.34 -5.28
N ALA A 45 10.11 11.56 -4.23
CA ALA A 45 9.73 10.52 -3.27
C ALA A 45 8.95 9.37 -3.93
N ALA A 46 8.00 9.68 -4.80
CA ALA A 46 7.23 8.70 -5.56
C ALA A 46 8.12 7.90 -6.52
N THR A 47 9.02 8.58 -7.24
CA THR A 47 9.96 7.92 -8.17
C THR A 47 10.93 7.00 -7.42
N LEU A 48 11.51 7.46 -6.31
CA LEU A 48 12.40 6.63 -5.48
C LEU A 48 11.66 5.42 -4.91
N SER A 49 10.44 5.61 -4.41
CA SER A 49 9.60 4.51 -3.92
C SER A 49 9.31 3.50 -5.04
N ALA A 50 9.03 3.98 -6.26
CA ALA A 50 8.80 3.12 -7.42
C ALA A 50 10.04 2.32 -7.81
N LEU A 51 11.22 2.96 -7.84
CA LEU A 51 12.49 2.30 -8.16
C LEU A 51 12.87 1.25 -7.11
N VAL A 52 12.68 1.57 -5.82
CA VAL A 52 12.87 0.62 -4.72
C VAL A 52 11.90 -0.55 -4.88
N ALA A 53 10.61 -0.28 -5.14
CA ALA A 53 9.61 -1.33 -5.36
C ALA A 53 9.99 -2.24 -6.53
N MET A 54 10.46 -1.69 -7.65
CA MET A 54 10.93 -2.50 -8.79
C MET A 54 12.08 -3.43 -8.41
N GLY A 55 13.09 -2.90 -7.72
CA GLY A 55 14.24 -3.70 -7.28
C GLY A 55 13.85 -4.81 -6.31
N VAL A 56 13.00 -4.49 -5.33
CA VAL A 56 12.54 -5.45 -4.32
C VAL A 56 11.63 -6.52 -4.94
N LEU A 57 10.72 -6.14 -5.85
CA LEU A 57 9.87 -7.10 -6.56
C LEU A 57 10.67 -8.11 -7.40
N VAL A 58 11.72 -7.64 -8.09
CA VAL A 58 12.61 -8.54 -8.84
C VAL A 58 13.39 -9.45 -7.89
N ALA A 59 13.87 -8.91 -6.76
CA ALA A 59 14.55 -9.71 -5.74
C ALA A 59 13.62 -10.78 -5.14
N GLU A 60 12.36 -10.46 -4.82
CA GLU A 60 11.36 -11.42 -4.37
C GLU A 60 11.14 -12.53 -5.38
N TYR A 61 10.97 -12.16 -6.65
CA TYR A 61 10.73 -13.12 -7.72
C TYR A 61 11.89 -14.12 -7.86
N VAL A 62 13.12 -13.60 -7.87
CA VAL A 62 14.33 -14.44 -7.95
C VAL A 62 14.46 -15.35 -6.72
N LEU A 63 14.10 -14.83 -5.54
CA LEU A 63 14.15 -15.56 -4.27
C LEU A 63 13.07 -16.65 -4.17
N GLU A 64 12.02 -16.62 -4.99
CA GLU A 64 10.94 -17.60 -4.92
C GLU A 64 11.44 -19.04 -5.18
N ALA A 65 12.39 -19.24 -6.10
CA ALA A 65 12.99 -20.56 -6.33
C ALA A 65 13.80 -21.07 -5.11
N ALA A 66 14.49 -20.18 -4.41
CA ALA A 66 15.15 -20.51 -3.14
C ALA A 66 14.13 -20.86 -2.05
N ARG A 67 12.99 -20.15 -2.02
CA ARG A 67 11.90 -20.43 -1.08
C ARG A 67 11.26 -21.80 -1.35
N MET A 68 11.09 -22.18 -2.62
CA MET A 68 10.55 -23.48 -3.01
C MET A 68 11.47 -24.65 -2.62
N SER A 69 12.79 -24.48 -2.75
CA SER A 69 13.78 -25.50 -2.35
C SER A 69 14.13 -25.49 -0.86
N GLY A 70 13.81 -24.40 -0.16
CA GLY A 70 14.17 -24.19 1.24
C GLY A 70 15.63 -23.75 1.47
N ASP A 71 16.41 -23.58 0.40
CA ASP A 71 17.83 -23.22 0.45
C ASP A 71 18.19 -22.18 -0.62
N PHE A 72 19.26 -21.41 -0.39
CA PHE A 72 19.75 -20.42 -1.36
C PHE A 72 20.30 -21.06 -2.64
N SER A 73 20.64 -22.36 -2.62
CA SER A 73 21.01 -23.10 -3.83
C SER A 73 19.92 -23.07 -4.89
N GLY A 74 18.64 -22.96 -4.49
CA GLY A 74 17.51 -22.84 -5.43
C GLY A 74 17.55 -21.59 -6.30
N LEU A 75 18.35 -20.57 -5.95
CA LEU A 75 18.59 -19.43 -6.84
C LEU A 75 19.22 -19.86 -8.17
N MET A 76 20.09 -20.88 -8.13
CA MET A 76 20.84 -21.38 -9.29
C MET A 76 20.15 -22.58 -9.95
N ASP A 77 19.02 -23.04 -9.41
CA ASP A 77 18.25 -24.16 -9.98
C ASP A 77 17.41 -23.66 -11.17
N LEU A 78 17.90 -23.92 -12.38
CA LEU A 78 17.24 -23.51 -13.63
C LEU A 78 15.86 -24.15 -13.81
N THR A 79 15.62 -25.33 -13.23
CA THR A 79 14.31 -26.00 -13.31
C THR A 79 13.31 -25.27 -12.42
N LEU A 80 13.66 -24.93 -11.18
CA LEU A 80 12.80 -24.15 -10.29
C LEU A 80 12.55 -22.74 -10.85
N GLN A 81 13.58 -22.08 -11.39
CA GLN A 81 13.41 -20.76 -12.03
C GLN A 81 12.46 -20.83 -13.24
N SER A 82 12.58 -21.88 -14.08
CA SER A 82 11.67 -22.12 -15.19
C SER A 82 10.22 -22.34 -14.73
N GLN A 83 10.01 -23.07 -13.63
CA GLN A 83 8.68 -23.25 -13.06
C GLN A 83 8.07 -21.93 -12.58
N VAL A 84 8.85 -21.08 -11.90
CA VAL A 84 8.41 -19.77 -11.45
C VAL A 84 8.05 -18.87 -12.65
N MET A 85 8.82 -18.93 -13.76
CA MET A 85 8.53 -18.18 -14.99
C MET A 85 7.18 -18.51 -15.63
N HIS A 86 6.73 -19.76 -15.53
CA HIS A 86 5.45 -20.21 -16.09
C HIS A 86 4.30 -20.16 -15.07
N SER A 87 4.51 -19.51 -13.92
CA SER A 87 3.52 -19.37 -12.86
C SER A 87 2.73 -18.06 -12.94
N SER A 88 1.62 -17.97 -12.21
CA SER A 88 0.87 -16.71 -12.07
C SER A 88 1.67 -15.62 -11.33
N THR A 89 2.71 -16.00 -10.57
CA THR A 89 3.64 -15.06 -9.92
C THR A 89 4.41 -14.24 -10.94
N ALA A 90 4.84 -14.84 -12.06
CA ALA A 90 5.52 -14.10 -13.14
C ALA A 90 4.58 -13.09 -13.81
N ALA A 91 3.32 -13.48 -14.07
CA ALA A 91 2.31 -12.57 -14.62
C ALA A 91 2.00 -11.40 -13.66
N ALA A 92 1.88 -11.69 -12.35
CA ALA A 92 1.69 -10.67 -11.33
C ALA A 92 2.88 -9.71 -11.24
N LEU A 93 4.11 -10.23 -11.31
CA LEU A 93 5.32 -9.40 -11.36
C LEU A 93 5.28 -8.47 -12.57
N ALA A 94 5.02 -9.02 -13.77
CA ALA A 94 4.98 -8.24 -15.00
C ALA A 94 3.94 -7.09 -14.92
N GLY A 95 2.74 -7.37 -14.41
CA GLY A 95 1.71 -6.36 -14.20
C GLY A 95 2.12 -5.27 -13.21
N ARG A 96 2.76 -5.64 -12.09
CA ARG A 96 3.28 -4.66 -11.10
C ARG A 96 4.41 -3.82 -11.67
N LEU A 97 5.38 -4.42 -12.37
CA LEU A 97 6.48 -3.70 -13.00
C LEU A 97 5.99 -2.75 -14.08
N LEU A 98 5.09 -3.20 -14.97
CA LEU A 98 4.50 -2.34 -15.99
C LEU A 98 3.73 -1.18 -15.35
N GLY A 99 2.96 -1.45 -14.29
CA GLY A 99 2.25 -0.42 -13.54
C GLY A 99 3.20 0.63 -12.95
N LEU A 100 4.31 0.22 -12.34
CA LEU A 100 5.35 1.11 -11.82
C LEU A 100 6.03 1.93 -12.93
N VAL A 101 6.31 1.33 -14.10
CA VAL A 101 6.87 2.05 -15.25
C VAL A 101 5.93 3.15 -15.73
N LEU A 102 4.63 2.87 -15.83
CA LEU A 102 3.62 3.89 -16.20
C LEU A 102 3.52 5.00 -15.16
N ILE A 103 3.60 4.67 -13.87
CA ILE A 103 3.66 5.67 -12.80
C ILE A 103 4.92 6.55 -12.93
N ILE A 104 6.10 5.96 -13.15
CA ILE A 104 7.35 6.72 -13.35
C ILE A 104 7.23 7.63 -14.58
N LEU A 105 6.65 7.14 -15.68
CA LEU A 105 6.43 7.94 -16.87
C LEU A 105 5.49 9.13 -16.58
N ALA A 106 4.37 8.90 -15.89
CA ALA A 106 3.46 9.96 -15.47
C ALA A 106 4.14 11.02 -14.58
N LEU A 107 5.02 10.59 -13.66
CA LEU A 107 5.76 11.48 -12.76
C LEU A 107 6.83 12.32 -13.48
N ARG A 108 7.30 11.90 -14.66
CA ARG A 108 8.25 12.67 -15.50
C ARG A 108 7.54 13.64 -16.45
N LEU A 109 6.29 13.37 -16.78
CA LEU A 109 5.49 14.18 -17.69
C LEU A 109 4.74 15.30 -16.96
N ARG A 110 4.31 16.29 -17.76
CA ARG A 110 3.42 17.38 -17.35
C ARG A 110 2.26 17.44 -18.36
N GLY A 111 1.09 17.90 -17.92
CA GLY A 111 -0.07 18.10 -18.80
C GLY A 111 -1.00 16.88 -18.94
N PRO A 112 -1.78 16.79 -20.03
CA PRO A 112 -2.86 15.81 -20.21
C PRO A 112 -2.51 14.33 -19.98
N PRO A 113 -1.32 13.81 -20.36
CA PRO A 113 -1.06 12.36 -20.23
C PRO A 113 -0.83 11.88 -18.79
N VAL A 114 -0.62 12.79 -17.82
CA VAL A 114 -0.29 12.42 -16.42
C VAL A 114 -1.39 11.59 -15.78
N VAL A 115 -2.66 12.00 -15.92
CA VAL A 115 -3.80 11.33 -15.30
C VAL A 115 -4.02 9.92 -15.87
N PRO A 116 -4.21 9.71 -17.19
CA PRO A 116 -4.45 8.37 -17.73
C PRO A 116 -3.29 7.41 -17.46
N LEU A 117 -2.03 7.86 -17.55
CA LEU A 117 -0.88 7.01 -17.24
C LEU A 117 -0.81 6.61 -15.77
N SER A 118 -1.09 7.55 -14.85
CA SER A 118 -1.12 7.25 -13.41
C SER A 118 -2.24 6.26 -13.08
N VAL A 119 -3.45 6.49 -13.62
CA VAL A 119 -4.60 5.60 -13.40
C VAL A 119 -4.34 4.22 -13.99
N ALA A 120 -3.88 4.13 -15.23
CA ALA A 120 -3.54 2.84 -15.85
C ALA A 120 -2.45 2.10 -15.06
N GLY A 121 -1.42 2.83 -14.61
CA GLY A 121 -0.35 2.28 -13.79
C GLY A 121 -0.85 1.70 -12.47
N ILE A 122 -1.68 2.46 -11.74
CA ILE A 122 -2.29 2.02 -10.48
C ILE A 122 -3.20 0.81 -10.69
N LEU A 123 -4.05 0.82 -11.72
CA LEU A 123 -4.98 -0.27 -11.99
C LEU A 123 -4.26 -1.57 -12.39
N LEU A 124 -3.23 -1.50 -13.24
CA LEU A 124 -2.43 -2.67 -13.62
C LEU A 124 -1.70 -3.27 -12.41
N LEU A 125 -1.04 -2.42 -11.63
CA LEU A 125 -0.32 -2.84 -10.43
C LEU A 125 -1.25 -3.43 -9.37
N THR A 126 -2.44 -2.85 -9.17
CA THR A 126 -3.40 -3.36 -8.18
C THR A 126 -4.08 -4.64 -8.67
N GLY A 127 -4.47 -4.68 -9.94
CA GLY A 127 -5.08 -5.86 -10.57
C GLY A 127 -4.16 -7.08 -10.55
N ALA A 128 -2.83 -6.88 -10.63
CA ALA A 128 -1.86 -7.95 -10.51
C ALA A 128 -1.92 -8.71 -9.16
N PHE A 129 -2.45 -8.11 -8.08
CA PHE A 129 -2.68 -8.85 -6.83
C PHE A 129 -3.76 -9.92 -6.95
N ALA A 130 -4.74 -9.76 -7.85
CA ALA A 130 -5.81 -10.75 -8.06
C ALA A 130 -5.31 -12.05 -8.74
N LEU A 131 -4.09 -12.05 -9.29
CA LEU A 131 -3.52 -13.22 -9.96
C LEU A 131 -2.85 -14.22 -9.00
N THR A 132 -2.67 -13.84 -7.73
CA THR A 132 -1.89 -14.62 -6.75
C THR A 132 -2.60 -14.69 -5.40
N GLY A 133 -2.20 -15.66 -4.56
CA GLY A 133 -2.74 -15.84 -3.22
C GLY A 133 -4.11 -16.52 -3.16
N HIS A 134 -4.64 -16.68 -1.96
CA HIS A 134 -5.86 -17.46 -1.69
C HIS A 134 -7.11 -16.93 -2.40
N THR A 135 -7.16 -15.63 -2.69
CA THR A 135 -8.27 -15.03 -3.43
C THR A 135 -8.34 -15.51 -4.89
N ALA A 136 -7.19 -15.87 -5.48
CA ALA A 136 -7.11 -16.30 -6.88
C ALA A 136 -7.59 -17.75 -7.09
N THR A 137 -7.50 -18.58 -6.05
CA THR A 137 -7.85 -20.02 -6.08
C THR A 137 -9.19 -20.35 -5.45
N HIS A 138 -9.85 -19.38 -4.81
CA HIS A 138 -11.15 -19.56 -4.15
C HIS A 138 -12.31 -19.69 -5.16
N PRO A 139 -13.38 -20.46 -4.85
CA PRO A 139 -14.56 -20.57 -5.73
C PRO A 139 -15.18 -19.21 -6.09
N GLU A 140 -15.25 -18.30 -5.11
CA GLU A 140 -15.78 -16.93 -5.28
C GLU A 140 -14.72 -15.91 -5.72
N ARG A 141 -13.71 -16.33 -6.51
CA ARG A 141 -12.56 -15.49 -6.91
C ARG A 141 -12.93 -14.12 -7.46
N TRP A 142 -14.05 -13.99 -8.16
CA TRP A 142 -14.47 -12.73 -8.78
C TRP A 142 -14.79 -11.68 -7.70
N LEU A 143 -15.53 -12.07 -6.66
CA LEU A 143 -15.93 -11.21 -5.56
C LEU A 143 -14.72 -10.87 -4.69
N LEU A 144 -13.92 -11.87 -4.32
CA LEU A 144 -12.71 -11.67 -3.52
C LEU A 144 -11.70 -10.78 -4.23
N SER A 145 -11.53 -10.94 -5.55
CA SER A 145 -10.64 -10.07 -6.34
C SER A 145 -11.13 -8.63 -6.36
N LEU A 146 -12.43 -8.40 -6.55
CA LEU A 146 -13.02 -7.07 -6.52
C LEU A 146 -12.84 -6.40 -5.14
N LEU A 147 -13.14 -7.14 -4.07
CA LEU A 147 -12.98 -6.64 -2.69
C LEU A 147 -11.51 -6.36 -2.36
N LEU A 148 -10.59 -7.24 -2.78
CA LEU A 148 -9.15 -7.04 -2.60
C LEU A 148 -8.67 -5.81 -3.34
N ILE A 149 -9.04 -5.64 -4.61
CA ILE A 149 -8.66 -4.46 -5.40
C ILE A 149 -9.21 -3.19 -4.74
N ALA A 150 -10.49 -3.17 -4.35
CA ALA A 150 -11.08 -2.04 -3.65
C ALA A 150 -10.33 -1.72 -2.34
N HIS A 151 -10.03 -2.75 -1.54
CA HIS A 151 -9.27 -2.61 -0.30
C HIS A 151 -7.90 -1.97 -0.55
N LEU A 152 -7.13 -2.50 -1.51
CA LEU A 152 -5.77 -2.02 -1.83
C LEU A 152 -5.78 -0.60 -2.40
N LEU A 153 -6.76 -0.22 -3.22
CA LEU A 153 -6.89 1.15 -3.72
C LEU A 153 -7.08 2.15 -2.57
N VAL A 154 -7.88 1.81 -1.56
CA VAL A 154 -8.06 2.67 -0.38
C VAL A 154 -6.79 2.71 0.48
N VAL A 155 -6.08 1.58 0.64
CA VAL A 155 -4.77 1.57 1.31
C VAL A 155 -3.80 2.52 0.60
N MET A 156 -3.70 2.45 -0.73
CA MET A 156 -2.84 3.33 -1.52
C MET A 156 -3.23 4.80 -1.36
N PHE A 157 -4.53 5.11 -1.39
CA PHE A 157 -5.02 6.46 -1.17
C PHE A 157 -4.62 7.00 0.21
N TRP A 158 -4.88 6.25 1.29
CA TRP A 158 -4.62 6.71 2.64
C TRP A 158 -3.12 6.73 2.95
N PHE A 159 -2.44 5.59 2.82
CA PHE A 159 -1.01 5.47 3.13
C PHE A 159 -0.17 6.42 2.26
N GLY A 160 -0.47 6.45 0.97
CA GLY A 160 0.17 7.30 -0.02
C GLY A 160 0.09 8.79 0.26
N ALA A 161 -0.99 9.24 0.91
CA ALA A 161 -1.20 10.64 1.24
C ALA A 161 -0.41 11.11 2.46
N LEU A 162 0.06 10.20 3.33
CA LEU A 162 0.74 10.58 4.58
C LEU A 162 2.04 11.35 4.33
N VAL A 163 2.86 10.91 3.38
CA VAL A 163 4.11 11.63 3.01
C VAL A 163 3.79 12.99 2.37
N PRO A 164 2.90 13.10 1.37
CA PRO A 164 2.45 14.37 0.83
C PRO A 164 1.90 15.35 1.85
N LEU A 165 1.01 14.91 2.74
CA LEU A 165 0.44 15.77 3.79
C LEU A 165 1.52 16.25 4.76
N HIS A 166 2.47 15.37 5.12
CA HIS A 166 3.61 15.74 5.95
C HIS A 166 4.48 16.82 5.27
N VAL A 167 4.84 16.61 4.00
CA VAL A 167 5.66 17.56 3.24
C VAL A 167 4.91 18.87 3.03
N ALA A 168 3.64 18.83 2.64
CA ALA A 168 2.81 20.01 2.42
C ALA A 168 2.71 20.87 3.69
N SER A 169 2.49 20.24 4.86
CA SER A 169 2.47 20.94 6.15
C SER A 169 3.80 21.60 6.56
N SER A 170 4.89 21.35 5.82
CA SER A 170 6.21 21.94 6.06
C SER A 170 6.68 22.91 5.00
N ARG A 171 6.19 22.77 3.76
CA ARG A 171 6.68 23.50 2.60
C ARG A 171 5.66 24.48 2.03
N GLU A 172 4.38 24.21 2.22
CA GLU A 172 3.31 25.10 1.79
C GLU A 172 2.95 26.11 2.89
N SER A 173 2.19 27.14 2.52
CA SER A 173 1.57 28.04 3.49
C SER A 173 0.56 27.30 4.36
N ALA A 174 0.28 27.81 5.56
CA ALA A 174 -0.73 27.22 6.46
C ALA A 174 -2.11 27.09 5.80
N ALA A 175 -2.48 28.06 4.96
CA ALA A 175 -3.73 28.03 4.20
C ALA A 175 -3.79 26.84 3.23
N ILE A 176 -2.75 26.65 2.41
CA ILE A 176 -2.69 25.55 1.43
C ILE A 176 -2.60 24.20 2.15
N ALA A 177 -1.78 24.10 3.21
CA ALA A 177 -1.67 22.88 4.01
C ALA A 177 -3.00 22.49 4.66
N GLY A 178 -3.76 23.48 5.14
CA GLY A 178 -5.11 23.30 5.65
C GLY A 178 -6.09 22.84 4.57
N GLU A 179 -6.09 23.51 3.43
CA GLU A 179 -6.96 23.22 2.28
C GLU A 179 -6.76 21.79 1.77
N VAL A 180 -5.52 21.36 1.54
CA VAL A 180 -5.24 20.00 1.05
C VAL A 180 -5.57 18.94 2.10
N THR A 181 -5.40 19.25 3.39
CA THR A 181 -5.76 18.35 4.49
C THR A 181 -7.27 18.16 4.58
N GLU A 182 -8.05 19.23 4.40
CA GLU A 182 -9.52 19.15 4.38
C GLU A 182 -10.00 18.41 3.12
N ALA A 183 -9.47 18.73 1.95
CA ALA A 183 -9.81 18.05 0.70
C ALA A 183 -9.55 16.53 0.78
N PHE A 184 -8.40 16.13 1.33
CA PHE A 184 -8.12 14.73 1.63
C PHE A 184 -9.15 14.13 2.60
N SER A 185 -9.46 14.84 3.68
CA SER A 185 -10.38 14.38 4.73
C SER A 185 -11.84 14.26 4.27
N VAL A 186 -12.25 15.03 3.25
CA VAL A 186 -13.56 14.92 2.60
C VAL A 186 -13.65 13.65 1.74
N ILE A 187 -12.57 13.26 1.05
CA ILE A 187 -12.57 11.99 0.31
C ILE A 187 -12.47 10.81 1.29
N ALA A 188 -11.60 10.91 2.29
CA ALA A 188 -11.33 9.86 3.27
C ALA A 188 -12.60 9.36 3.99
N ILE A 189 -13.53 10.26 4.33
CA ILE A 189 -14.77 9.87 5.03
C ILE A 189 -15.62 8.87 4.25
N TRP A 190 -15.54 8.88 2.91
CA TRP A 190 -16.31 7.99 2.04
C TRP A 190 -15.54 6.72 1.69
N VAL A 191 -14.23 6.83 1.46
CA VAL A 191 -13.43 5.68 1.00
C VAL A 191 -12.92 4.80 2.14
N VAL A 192 -12.62 5.36 3.33
CA VAL A 192 -12.15 4.57 4.49
C VAL A 192 -13.17 3.52 4.96
N PRO A 193 -14.50 3.77 4.97
CA PRO A 193 -15.49 2.72 5.22
C PRO A 193 -15.41 1.54 4.24
N VAL A 194 -15.07 1.78 2.96
CA VAL A 194 -14.88 0.71 1.96
C VAL A 194 -13.72 -0.20 2.35
N LEU A 195 -12.65 0.35 2.93
CA LEU A 195 -11.51 -0.42 3.43
C LEU A 195 -11.94 -1.40 4.54
N LEU A 196 -12.74 -0.92 5.49
CA LEU A 196 -13.25 -1.74 6.59
C LEU A 196 -14.19 -2.83 6.07
N VAL A 197 -15.21 -2.45 5.29
CA VAL A 197 -16.21 -3.39 4.77
C VAL A 197 -15.56 -4.47 3.90
N SER A 198 -14.69 -4.08 2.96
CA SER A 198 -13.95 -5.04 2.13
C SER A 198 -13.07 -5.96 2.98
N GLY A 199 -12.34 -5.42 3.95
CA GLY A 199 -11.49 -6.20 4.86
C GLY A 199 -12.27 -7.20 5.71
N LEU A 200 -13.44 -6.80 6.22
CA LEU A 200 -14.32 -7.67 6.99
C LEU A 200 -14.89 -8.79 6.13
N ILE A 201 -15.40 -8.49 4.93
CA ILE A 201 -15.94 -9.51 4.02
C ILE A 201 -14.84 -10.49 3.59
N LEU A 202 -13.65 -9.98 3.22
CA LEU A 202 -12.49 -10.82 2.92
C LEU A 202 -12.14 -11.73 4.10
N SER A 203 -12.14 -11.20 5.33
CA SER A 203 -11.83 -11.97 6.53
C SER A 203 -12.87 -13.05 6.80
N VAL A 204 -14.16 -12.74 6.65
CA VAL A 204 -15.26 -13.71 6.87
C VAL A 204 -15.23 -14.83 5.82
N LEU A 205 -14.97 -14.50 4.55
CA LEU A 205 -14.92 -15.50 3.49
C LEU A 205 -13.66 -16.36 3.54
N LEU A 206 -12.55 -15.83 4.04
CA LEU A 206 -11.30 -16.59 4.18
C LEU A 206 -11.23 -17.38 5.49
N LEU A 207 -11.84 -16.91 6.58
CA LEU A 207 -11.89 -17.64 7.85
C LEU A 207 -12.98 -18.72 7.83
N LYS A 208 -12.64 -19.95 8.24
CA LYS A 208 -13.61 -21.04 8.47
C LYS A 208 -14.39 -20.88 9.79
N GLY A 209 -15.09 -19.75 9.94
CA GLY A 209 -15.90 -19.42 11.11
C GLY A 209 -15.09 -18.98 12.35
N PHE A 210 -15.78 -18.86 13.50
CA PHE A 210 -15.18 -18.30 14.73
C PHE A 210 -14.01 -19.12 15.29
N ALA A 211 -13.93 -20.42 15.00
CA ALA A 211 -12.79 -21.24 15.39
C ALA A 211 -11.48 -20.75 14.74
N GLY A 212 -11.57 -20.22 13.51
CA GLY A 212 -10.45 -19.62 12.80
C GLY A 212 -9.82 -18.42 13.50
N LEU A 213 -10.53 -17.76 14.43
CA LEU A 213 -9.98 -16.65 15.22
C LEU A 213 -8.95 -17.09 16.26
N ARG A 214 -8.96 -18.37 16.64
CA ARG A 214 -8.01 -18.94 17.63
C ARG A 214 -6.71 -19.42 16.99
N THR A 215 -6.63 -19.46 15.66
CA THR A 215 -5.41 -19.84 14.94
C THR A 215 -4.43 -18.67 14.88
N THR A 216 -3.17 -18.94 14.53
CA THR A 216 -2.17 -17.88 14.28
C THR A 216 -2.63 -16.90 13.20
N TYR A 217 -3.32 -17.40 12.17
CA TYR A 217 -3.93 -16.57 11.12
C TYR A 217 -4.98 -15.61 11.72
N GLY A 218 -5.88 -16.14 12.56
CA GLY A 218 -6.87 -15.36 13.30
C GLY A 218 -6.27 -14.28 14.20
N HIS A 219 -5.24 -14.62 14.98
CA HIS A 219 -4.56 -13.65 15.85
C HIS A 219 -3.91 -12.51 15.05
N LEU A 220 -3.25 -12.81 13.92
CA LEU A 220 -2.66 -11.78 13.06
C LEU A 220 -3.73 -10.88 12.41
N LEU A 221 -4.90 -11.43 12.07
CA LEU A 221 -6.05 -10.63 11.64
C LEU A 221 -6.55 -9.70 12.75
N LEU A 222 -6.65 -10.19 14.00
CA LEU A 222 -7.03 -9.36 15.15
C LEU A 222 -6.02 -8.23 15.40
N VAL A 223 -4.72 -8.49 15.23
CA VAL A 223 -3.68 -7.44 15.29
C VAL A 223 -3.92 -6.38 14.21
N LYS A 224 -4.24 -6.77 12.97
CA LYS A 224 -4.59 -5.80 11.91
C LYS A 224 -5.84 -4.99 12.26
N LEU A 225 -6.85 -5.61 12.85
CA LEU A 225 -8.07 -4.92 13.27
C LEU A 225 -7.80 -3.93 14.42
N ALA A 226 -6.96 -4.30 15.39
CA ALA A 226 -6.53 -3.41 16.47
C ALA A 226 -5.72 -2.21 15.92
N ALA A 227 -4.80 -2.47 14.98
CA ALA A 227 -4.07 -1.41 14.29
C ALA A 227 -5.02 -0.48 13.52
N PHE A 228 -6.02 -1.02 12.82
CA PHE A 228 -7.05 -0.24 12.16
C PHE A 228 -7.86 0.63 13.15
N ALA A 229 -8.25 0.10 14.30
CA ALA A 229 -8.96 0.86 15.33
C ALA A 229 -8.09 2.04 15.87
N ALA A 230 -6.80 1.80 16.10
CA ALA A 230 -5.87 2.85 16.48
C ALA A 230 -5.72 3.93 15.39
N LEU A 231 -5.64 3.51 14.12
CA LEU A 231 -5.61 4.41 12.96
C LEU A 231 -6.88 5.26 12.86
N MET A 232 -8.07 4.70 13.14
CA MET A 232 -9.30 5.49 13.17
C MET A 232 -9.26 6.56 14.27
N GLY A 233 -8.67 6.26 15.43
CA GLY A 233 -8.46 7.24 16.50
C GLY A 233 -7.54 8.40 16.07
N LEU A 234 -6.41 8.09 15.41
CA LEU A 234 -5.49 9.09 14.87
C LEU A 234 -6.13 9.91 13.72
N GLY A 235 -6.84 9.24 12.83
CA GLY A 235 -7.56 9.87 11.72
C GLY A 235 -8.64 10.84 12.22
N ALA A 236 -9.40 10.46 13.25
CA ALA A 236 -10.37 11.33 13.90
C ALA A 236 -9.70 12.55 14.57
N LEU A 237 -8.59 12.33 15.29
CA LEU A 237 -7.80 13.41 15.87
C LEU A 237 -7.28 14.38 14.80
N ASN A 238 -6.83 13.86 13.66
CA ASN A 238 -6.33 14.64 12.55
C ASN A 238 -7.45 15.43 11.87
N LYS A 239 -8.60 14.81 11.60
CA LYS A 239 -9.73 15.48 10.94
C LYS A 239 -10.35 16.57 11.81
N TRP A 240 -10.61 16.29 13.10
CA TRP A 240 -11.43 17.18 13.92
C TRP A 240 -10.65 18.18 14.76
N ARG A 241 -9.36 17.95 14.99
CA ARG A 241 -8.57 18.82 15.88
C ARG A 241 -7.31 19.35 15.21
N LEU A 242 -6.44 18.47 14.71
CA LEU A 242 -5.11 18.87 14.26
C LEU A 242 -5.16 19.54 12.88
N GLY A 243 -5.90 19.00 11.91
CA GLY A 243 -6.06 19.57 10.57
C GLY A 243 -6.66 21.00 10.59
N PRO A 244 -7.80 21.23 11.27
CA PRO A 244 -8.35 22.58 11.40
C PRO A 244 -7.40 23.57 12.09
N ALA A 245 -6.55 23.10 13.00
CA ALA A 245 -5.54 23.94 13.67
C ALA A 245 -4.32 24.22 12.78
N VAL A 246 -3.95 23.32 11.87
CA VAL A 246 -2.94 23.57 10.82
C VAL A 246 -3.38 24.75 9.94
N SER A 247 -4.66 24.82 9.55
CA SER A 247 -5.20 25.92 8.75
C SER A 247 -5.10 27.29 9.43
N ARG A 248 -5.03 27.32 10.76
CA ARG A 248 -4.88 28.55 11.56
C ARG A 248 -3.42 28.96 11.74
N GLY A 249 -2.48 28.18 11.24
CA GLY A 249 -1.04 28.47 11.31
C GLY A 249 -0.42 28.26 12.69
N ASP A 250 -1.05 27.50 13.60
CA ASP A 250 -0.46 27.18 14.91
C ASP A 250 0.75 26.24 14.75
N PRO A 251 1.99 26.69 15.05
CA PRO A 251 3.18 25.86 14.87
C PRO A 251 3.19 24.59 15.75
N ARG A 252 2.59 24.65 16.94
CA ARG A 252 2.51 23.49 17.85
C ARG A 252 1.54 22.45 17.30
N ALA A 253 0.40 22.89 16.78
CA ALA A 253 -0.57 22.02 16.13
C ALA A 253 0.03 21.35 14.88
N THR A 254 0.75 22.10 14.04
CA THR A 254 1.44 21.56 12.86
C THR A 254 2.52 20.54 13.24
N ALA A 255 3.25 20.76 14.34
CA ALA A 255 4.18 19.76 14.86
C ALA A 255 3.46 18.50 15.35
N ALA A 256 2.34 18.63 16.06
CA ALA A 256 1.53 17.50 16.52
C ALA A 256 0.91 16.72 15.35
N PHE A 257 0.37 17.40 14.35
CA PHE A 257 -0.17 16.81 13.12
C PHE A 257 0.88 15.96 12.41
N ARG A 258 2.08 16.51 12.21
CA ARG A 258 3.20 15.79 11.60
C ARG A 258 3.64 14.55 12.38
N ARG A 259 3.56 14.57 13.71
CA ARG A 259 3.82 13.38 14.55
C ARG A 259 2.71 12.35 14.39
N SER A 260 1.45 12.79 14.37
CA SER A 260 0.29 11.93 14.13
C SER A 260 0.41 11.20 12.78
N LEU A 261 0.73 11.92 11.70
CA LEU A 261 0.96 11.32 10.38
C LEU A 261 2.11 10.29 10.37
N LYS A 262 3.19 10.54 11.12
CA LYS A 262 4.28 9.57 11.29
C LYS A 262 3.81 8.32 12.04
N SER A 263 3.02 8.48 13.09
CA SER A 263 2.43 7.36 13.82
C SER A 263 1.49 6.54 12.93
N GLU A 264 0.64 7.18 12.14
CA GLU A 264 -0.20 6.49 11.14
C GLU A 264 0.66 5.72 10.14
N TYR A 265 1.73 6.34 9.63
CA TYR A 265 2.63 5.68 8.67
C TYR A 265 3.25 4.41 9.25
N ILE A 266 3.76 4.49 10.49
CA ILE A 266 4.37 3.35 11.18
C ILE A 266 3.33 2.24 11.41
N LEU A 267 2.11 2.60 11.83
CA LEU A 267 1.03 1.63 12.07
C LEU A 267 0.59 0.93 10.77
N ILE A 268 0.42 1.68 9.67
CA ILE A 268 0.06 1.09 8.37
C ILE A 268 1.20 0.22 7.85
N ALA A 269 2.45 0.68 7.91
CA ALA A 269 3.62 -0.12 7.51
C ALA A 269 3.74 -1.40 8.36
N GLY A 270 3.43 -1.33 9.66
CA GLY A 270 3.32 -2.48 10.55
C GLY A 270 2.21 -3.45 10.11
N ALA A 271 1.02 -2.94 9.79
CA ALA A 271 -0.09 -3.76 9.29
C ALA A 271 0.21 -4.42 7.93
N LEU A 272 0.96 -3.73 7.05
CA LEU A 272 1.48 -4.30 5.80
C LEU A 272 2.51 -5.40 6.08
N SER A 273 3.38 -5.21 7.07
CA SER A 273 4.35 -6.23 7.49
C SER A 273 3.65 -7.48 8.05
N VAL A 274 2.61 -7.29 8.87
CA VAL A 274 1.73 -8.40 9.32
C VAL A 274 1.06 -9.08 8.13
N THR A 275 0.66 -8.33 7.10
CA THR A 275 0.09 -8.90 5.87
C THR A 275 1.12 -9.72 5.08
N ALA A 276 2.37 -9.27 5.02
CA ALA A 276 3.45 -10.04 4.40
C ALA A 276 3.70 -11.35 5.14
N ILE A 277 3.73 -11.34 6.48
CA ILE A 277 3.82 -12.56 7.30
C ILE A 277 2.63 -13.50 7.02
N LEU A 278 1.41 -12.97 7.10
CA LEU A 278 0.18 -13.71 6.83
C LEU A 278 0.25 -14.41 5.48
N THR A 279 0.50 -13.66 4.41
CA THR A 279 0.46 -14.18 3.04
C THR A 279 1.66 -15.04 2.62
N SER A 280 2.69 -15.14 3.46
CA SER A 280 3.87 -15.96 3.20
C SER A 280 3.92 -17.25 4.03
N PHE A 281 3.45 -17.23 5.28
CA PHE A 281 3.57 -18.38 6.19
C PHE A 281 2.26 -19.05 6.55
N TYR A 282 1.13 -18.36 6.40
CA TYR A 282 -0.15 -18.86 6.90
C TYR A 282 -1.19 -18.87 5.79
N SER A 283 -1.76 -20.05 5.55
CA SER A 283 -2.99 -20.15 4.75
C SER A 283 -4.19 -19.96 5.67
N PRO A 284 -5.31 -19.41 5.18
CA PRO A 284 -6.59 -19.70 5.78
C PRO A 284 -6.81 -21.21 5.71
N ASP A 285 -6.77 -21.87 6.87
CA ASP A 285 -6.99 -23.32 7.04
C ASP A 285 -8.46 -23.67 7.25
#